data_AF-W2IIB3-F1
#
_entry.id   AF-W2IIB3-F1
#
_cell.length_a   1.000
_cell.length_b   1.000
_cell.length_c   1.000
_cell.angle_alpha   90.00
_cell.angle_beta   90.00
_cell.angle_gamma   90.00
#
_symmetry.space_group_name_H-M   'P 1'
#
loop_
_entity.id
_entity.type
_entity.pdbx_description
1 polymer ?
#
loop_
_entity_poly.entity_id
_entity_poly.type
_entity_poly.pdbx_seq_one_letter_code
_entity_poly.pdbx_strand_id
1 'polypeptide(L)'
;EARLEELNRYSDEVDVNNTEPTSTCTIFDGIYRDGGTEAVLTNFSPSEINTLWFSVRGHVHRYWNVGRGRRSTFAAKDVFFMLLVVFKVKTPTFIKAITGFIEVVTPKLYEEWVTSQLDVTTKRALVTSGHTFNNFPCAFAKHKLYGFKVEVSVNPRGLAINCIRHARGNTADITVFRNNQAFHQQARRKAEENQRLPDNGPLHSDYPEEWAVLADKGYQGLDAHLRCIHPKKGNQLNPEEVRQNGRISSDRVIVENFFGRICGLWRVCAEKFRWSEAFYDDIFHICVSLTNYHVTLHPLREQNGTCYRQYQNRLLAIGAEMKKRRRLNQERYRRNQRLRHQMQLDDHPVHSDFEIGSDLSEAESDTTQMPR
;
A
#
# COMPACT_ATOMS: atom_id res chain seq x y z
N GLU A 1 58.57 -26.40 -12.19
CA GLU A 1 57.80 -26.97 -11.06
C GLU A 1 56.88 -25.94 -10.39
N ALA A 2 57.36 -24.77 -9.95
CA ALA A 2 56.51 -23.75 -9.30
C ALA A 2 55.29 -23.25 -10.14
N ARG A 3 55.40 -23.26 -11.48
CA ARG A 3 54.31 -22.82 -12.39
C ARG A 3 53.24 -23.89 -12.63
N LEU A 4 53.55 -25.16 -12.36
CA LEU A 4 52.59 -26.28 -12.40
C LEU A 4 51.80 -26.39 -11.10
N GLU A 5 52.39 -25.99 -9.96
CA GLU A 5 51.69 -25.88 -8.68
C GLU A 5 50.68 -24.73 -8.64
N GLU A 6 50.91 -23.65 -9.40
CA GLU A 6 50.00 -22.51 -9.49
C GLU A 6 48.77 -22.83 -10.37
N LEU A 7 48.95 -23.62 -11.43
CA LEU A 7 47.84 -24.10 -12.27
C LEU A 7 46.97 -25.17 -11.57
N ASN A 8 47.56 -26.04 -10.75
CA ASN A 8 46.79 -27.00 -9.94
C ASN A 8 46.01 -26.35 -8.78
N ARG A 9 46.32 -25.08 -8.44
CA ARG A 9 45.57 -24.31 -7.43
C ARG A 9 44.33 -23.63 -8.00
N TYR A 10 44.23 -23.55 -9.34
CA TYR A 10 43.12 -22.97 -10.11
C TYR A 10 42.66 -23.94 -11.21
N SER A 11 42.45 -25.21 -10.87
CA SER A 11 41.82 -26.17 -11.79
C SER A 11 40.36 -25.76 -12.01
N ASP A 12 40.03 -25.38 -13.25
CA ASP A 12 38.66 -25.22 -13.78
C ASP A 12 37.98 -26.59 -13.94
N GLU A 13 38.00 -27.42 -12.89
CA GLU A 13 37.04 -28.51 -12.79
C GLU A 13 35.71 -27.88 -12.39
N VAL A 14 34.84 -27.74 -13.39
CA VAL A 14 33.40 -27.60 -13.19
C VAL A 14 32.99 -28.79 -12.32
N ASP A 15 32.84 -28.55 -11.03
CA ASP A 15 32.30 -29.53 -10.11
C ASP A 15 30.83 -29.72 -10.48
N VAL A 16 30.57 -30.68 -11.37
CA VAL A 16 29.25 -31.13 -11.80
C VAL A 16 28.47 -31.75 -10.63
N ASN A 17 29.07 -31.82 -9.43
CA ASN A 17 28.43 -32.21 -8.18
C ASN A 17 28.28 -31.06 -7.19
N ASN A 18 27.92 -29.85 -7.67
CA ASN A 18 27.40 -28.81 -6.79
C ASN A 18 25.95 -29.11 -6.30
N THR A 19 25.75 -30.32 -5.77
CA THR A 19 24.89 -30.54 -4.62
C THR A 19 25.61 -29.95 -3.41
N GLU A 20 25.67 -28.62 -3.34
CA GLU A 20 25.81 -27.96 -2.04
C GLU A 20 24.70 -28.54 -1.15
N PRO A 21 25.01 -28.89 0.11
CA PRO A 21 24.06 -29.52 1.00
C PRO A 21 22.82 -28.64 0.99
N THR A 22 21.64 -29.25 0.96
CA THR A 22 20.44 -28.60 1.47
C THR A 22 20.86 -27.85 2.72
N SER A 23 21.07 -26.53 2.61
CA SER A 23 21.17 -25.65 3.76
C SER A 23 19.81 -25.84 4.38
N THR A 24 19.76 -26.76 5.34
CA THR A 24 18.55 -27.24 5.97
C THR A 24 17.84 -25.97 6.39
N CYS A 25 16.64 -25.74 5.86
CA CYS A 25 15.91 -24.51 6.13
C CYS A 25 15.34 -24.68 7.52
N THR A 26 16.22 -24.72 8.53
CA THR A 26 15.94 -25.27 9.85
C THR A 26 14.82 -24.52 10.54
N ILE A 27 14.64 -23.24 10.20
CA ILE A 27 13.55 -22.41 10.69
C ILE A 27 12.26 -22.78 9.97
N PHE A 28 12.25 -22.79 8.64
CA PHE A 28 11.06 -23.19 7.87
C PHE A 28 10.65 -24.64 8.16
N ASP A 29 11.57 -25.59 7.98
CA ASP A 29 11.38 -27.02 8.18
C ASP A 29 11.06 -27.35 9.65
N GLY A 30 11.73 -26.70 10.60
CA GLY A 30 11.48 -26.89 12.04
C GLY A 30 10.09 -26.41 12.45
N ILE A 31 9.68 -25.22 12.01
CA ILE A 31 8.35 -24.67 12.36
C ILE A 31 7.21 -25.51 11.80
N TYR A 32 7.32 -26.00 10.57
CA TYR A 32 6.27 -26.84 9.96
C TYR A 32 6.32 -28.31 10.36
N ARG A 33 7.45 -28.79 10.89
CA ARG A 33 7.57 -30.14 11.49
C ARG A 33 7.03 -30.16 12.91
N ASP A 34 7.34 -29.13 13.70
CA ASP A 34 7.05 -29.08 15.14
C ASP A 34 5.68 -28.43 15.43
N GLY A 35 5.20 -27.55 14.53
CA GLY A 35 3.84 -27.04 14.51
C GLY A 35 3.05 -27.71 13.39
N GLY A 36 2.02 -28.48 13.73
CA GLY A 36 1.15 -29.14 12.74
C GLY A 36 0.39 -28.17 11.83
N THR A 37 -0.75 -28.60 11.27
CA THR A 37 -1.63 -27.77 10.39
C THR A 37 -2.09 -26.43 10.98
N GLU A 38 -1.77 -26.13 12.25
CA GLU A 38 -2.10 -24.90 12.96
C GLU A 38 -0.98 -23.85 13.04
N ALA A 39 0.23 -24.10 12.52
CA ALA A 39 1.28 -23.08 12.47
C ALA A 39 1.03 -22.02 11.37
N VAL A 40 -0.07 -21.26 11.48
CA VAL A 40 -0.49 -20.24 10.51
C VAL A 40 0.30 -18.93 10.71
N LEU A 41 1.63 -19.03 10.75
CA LEU A 41 2.53 -17.88 10.88
C LEU A 41 2.58 -17.01 9.61
N THR A 42 2.15 -17.56 8.47
CA THR A 42 2.01 -16.86 7.19
C THR A 42 0.58 -17.03 6.66
N ASN A 43 0.23 -16.39 5.54
CA ASN A 43 -1.04 -16.63 4.85
C ASN A 43 -0.92 -17.64 3.70
N PHE A 44 0.17 -18.40 3.67
CA PHE A 44 0.48 -19.34 2.59
C PHE A 44 0.73 -20.74 3.15
N SER A 45 0.31 -21.75 2.41
CA SER A 45 0.69 -23.13 2.68
C SER A 45 2.19 -23.36 2.36
N PRO A 46 2.82 -24.41 2.91
CA PRO A 46 4.21 -24.73 2.60
C PRO A 46 4.50 -24.89 1.09
N SER A 47 3.57 -25.49 0.34
CA SER A 47 3.69 -25.65 -1.12
C SER A 47 3.62 -24.31 -1.85
N GLU A 48 2.75 -23.40 -1.39
CA GLU A 48 2.65 -22.04 -1.94
C GLU A 48 3.91 -21.22 -1.66
N ILE A 49 4.50 -21.35 -0.46
CA ILE A 49 5.77 -20.70 -0.12
C ILE A 49 6.90 -21.26 -0.96
N ASN A 50 6.94 -22.58 -1.20
CA ASN A 50 7.93 -23.19 -2.07
C ASN A 50 7.83 -22.66 -3.51
N THR A 51 6.62 -22.56 -4.04
CA THR A 51 6.38 -22.02 -5.39
C THR A 51 6.84 -20.57 -5.50
N LEU A 52 6.49 -19.73 -4.53
CA LEU A 52 6.99 -18.36 -4.43
C LEU A 52 8.52 -18.32 -4.34
N TRP A 53 9.11 -19.15 -3.48
CA TRP A 53 10.56 -19.22 -3.32
C TRP A 53 11.25 -19.58 -4.63
N PHE A 54 10.75 -20.57 -5.38
CA PHE A 54 11.32 -20.94 -6.67
C PHE A 54 11.29 -19.80 -7.69
N SER A 55 10.24 -18.95 -7.68
CA SER A 55 10.16 -17.79 -8.58
C SER A 55 11.25 -16.73 -8.31
N VAL A 56 11.73 -16.61 -7.07
CA VAL A 56 12.73 -15.60 -6.67
C VAL A 56 14.12 -16.19 -6.40
N ARG A 57 14.25 -17.52 -6.21
CA ARG A 57 15.47 -18.20 -5.78
C ARG A 57 16.68 -17.84 -6.63
N GLY A 58 16.55 -17.87 -7.96
CA GLY A 58 17.66 -17.57 -8.86
C GLY A 58 18.17 -16.14 -8.72
N HIS A 59 17.25 -15.18 -8.54
CA HIS A 59 17.59 -13.78 -8.31
C HIS A 59 18.24 -13.59 -6.93
N VAL A 60 17.64 -14.17 -5.88
CA VAL A 60 18.16 -14.09 -4.51
C VAL A 60 19.57 -14.67 -4.43
N HIS A 61 19.83 -15.84 -5.02
CA HIS A 61 21.17 -16.44 -4.99
C HIS A 61 22.23 -15.59 -5.70
N ARG A 62 21.84 -14.78 -6.68
CA ARG A 62 22.76 -13.91 -7.42
C ARG A 62 23.07 -12.59 -6.69
N TYR A 63 22.13 -12.07 -5.90
CA TYR A 63 22.23 -10.70 -5.36
C TYR A 63 22.23 -10.63 -3.82
N TRP A 64 21.75 -11.67 -3.14
CA TRP A 64 21.70 -11.71 -1.68
C TRP A 64 22.99 -12.24 -1.08
N ASN A 65 23.45 -11.62 0.01
CA ASN A 65 24.62 -12.07 0.78
C ASN A 65 25.94 -12.09 -0.03
N VAL A 66 26.00 -11.30 -1.11
CA VAL A 66 27.16 -11.16 -2.01
C VAL A 66 28.00 -9.96 -1.57
N GLY A 67 29.34 -10.08 -1.66
CA GLY A 67 30.28 -8.99 -1.36
C GLY A 67 31.25 -9.28 -0.20
N ARG A 68 32.01 -8.24 0.19
CA ARG A 68 33.10 -8.30 1.19
C ARG A 68 32.66 -8.07 2.64
N GLY A 69 31.36 -7.88 2.89
CA GLY A 69 30.81 -7.64 4.23
C GLY A 69 30.56 -8.92 5.04
N ARG A 70 30.19 -8.76 6.32
CA ARG A 70 29.76 -9.89 7.17
C ARG A 70 28.52 -10.54 6.57
N ARG A 71 28.65 -11.81 6.18
CA ARG A 71 27.56 -12.59 5.61
C ARG A 71 26.52 -12.98 6.66
N SER A 72 25.26 -13.04 6.24
CA SER A 72 24.17 -13.63 7.03
C SER A 72 24.46 -15.11 7.27
N THR A 73 24.18 -15.57 8.49
CA THR A 73 24.27 -16.99 8.89
C THR A 73 22.99 -17.77 8.58
N PHE A 74 21.90 -17.08 8.25
CA PHE A 74 20.62 -17.69 7.89
C PHE A 74 20.58 -18.10 6.42
N ALA A 75 19.93 -19.24 6.14
CA ALA A 75 19.62 -19.65 4.77
C ALA A 75 18.69 -18.61 4.11
N ALA A 76 18.89 -18.34 2.82
CA ALA A 76 18.11 -17.31 2.12
C ALA A 76 16.59 -17.60 2.13
N LYS A 77 16.20 -18.87 2.05
CA LYS A 77 14.79 -19.29 2.16
C LYS A 77 14.23 -19.08 3.57
N ASP A 78 15.04 -19.28 4.62
CA ASP A 78 14.62 -18.96 5.99
C ASP A 78 14.41 -17.46 6.18
N VAL A 79 15.26 -16.61 5.58
CA VAL A 79 15.07 -15.15 5.58
C VAL A 79 13.80 -14.76 4.80
N PHE A 80 13.52 -15.40 3.67
CA PHE A 80 12.27 -15.23 2.93
C PHE A 80 11.05 -15.62 3.78
N PHE A 81 11.10 -16.75 4.49
CA PHE A 81 10.04 -17.17 5.39
C PHE A 81 9.86 -16.18 6.55
N MET A 82 10.95 -15.76 7.19
CA MET A 82 10.92 -14.75 8.25
C MET A 82 10.29 -13.43 7.79
N LEU A 83 10.59 -12.99 6.55
CA LEU A 83 9.97 -11.81 5.95
C LEU A 83 8.43 -11.95 5.91
N LEU A 84 7.92 -13.09 5.43
CA LEU A 84 6.47 -13.35 5.36
C LEU A 84 5.82 -13.33 6.75
N VAL A 85 6.48 -13.92 7.75
CA VAL A 85 6.02 -13.93 9.14
C VAL A 85 5.98 -12.51 9.70
N VAL A 86 7.01 -11.71 9.48
CA VAL A 86 7.10 -10.32 9.95
C VAL A 86 6.02 -9.42 9.34
N PHE A 87 5.59 -9.67 8.10
CA PHE A 87 4.53 -8.89 7.46
C PHE A 87 3.13 -9.20 8.04
N LYS A 88 2.97 -10.39 8.63
CA LYS A 88 1.74 -10.85 9.27
C LYS A 88 1.71 -10.58 10.79
N VAL A 89 2.84 -10.79 11.47
CA VAL A 89 2.95 -10.74 12.94
C VAL A 89 3.65 -9.46 13.39
N LYS A 90 3.21 -8.89 14.51
CA LYS A 90 3.81 -7.67 15.07
C LYS A 90 5.16 -8.03 15.72
N THR A 91 6.25 -7.83 15.01
CA THR A 91 7.61 -7.98 15.55
C THR A 91 8.22 -6.61 15.88
N PRO A 92 8.81 -6.43 17.08
CA PRO A 92 9.30 -5.14 17.55
C PRO A 92 10.65 -4.70 16.97
N THR A 93 11.46 -5.59 16.40
CA THR A 93 12.83 -5.28 15.94
C THR A 93 13.27 -6.09 14.72
N PHE A 94 14.10 -5.48 13.88
CA PHE A 94 14.70 -6.12 12.72
C PHE A 94 15.92 -6.94 13.09
N ILE A 95 16.03 -8.09 12.43
CA ILE A 95 17.34 -8.64 12.13
C ILE A 95 17.80 -7.93 10.84
N LYS A 96 19.01 -7.35 10.83
CA LYS A 96 19.62 -6.66 9.68
C LYS A 96 19.56 -7.48 8.37
N ALA A 97 19.48 -8.80 8.49
CA ALA A 97 19.22 -9.71 7.39
C ALA A 97 17.90 -9.43 6.67
N ILE A 98 16.79 -9.14 7.38
CA ILE A 98 15.49 -8.91 6.74
C ILE A 98 15.47 -7.58 5.95
N THR A 99 16.05 -6.52 6.49
CA THR A 99 16.03 -5.20 5.83
C THR A 99 16.83 -5.19 4.54
N GLY A 100 18.03 -5.79 4.52
CA GLY A 100 18.74 -5.95 3.25
C GLY A 100 17.98 -6.86 2.29
N PHE A 101 17.28 -7.87 2.80
CA PHE A 101 16.62 -8.86 1.97
C PHE A 101 15.44 -8.25 1.21
N ILE A 102 14.72 -7.32 1.86
CA ILE A 102 13.65 -6.52 1.24
C ILE A 102 14.15 -5.83 -0.03
N GLU A 103 15.29 -5.14 0.03
CA GLU A 103 15.83 -4.41 -1.13
C GLU A 103 16.15 -5.35 -2.30
N VAL A 104 16.58 -6.58 -2.02
CA VAL A 104 16.90 -7.58 -3.06
C VAL A 104 15.64 -8.23 -3.63
N VAL A 105 14.64 -8.59 -2.82
CA VAL A 105 13.47 -9.34 -3.31
C VAL A 105 12.39 -8.45 -3.93
N THR A 106 12.28 -7.20 -3.50
CA THR A 106 11.25 -6.26 -3.99
C THR A 106 11.20 -6.15 -5.51
N PRO A 107 12.29 -5.80 -6.22
CA PRO A 107 12.23 -5.61 -7.66
C PRO A 107 11.82 -6.90 -8.39
N LYS A 108 12.33 -8.06 -7.95
CA LYS A 108 12.00 -9.33 -8.59
C LYS A 108 10.55 -9.74 -8.35
N LEU A 109 10.03 -9.59 -7.14
CA LEU A 109 8.63 -9.88 -6.84
C LEU A 109 7.68 -8.96 -7.61
N TYR A 110 8.02 -7.68 -7.72
CA TYR A 110 7.20 -6.70 -8.43
C TYR A 110 7.18 -6.96 -9.94
N GLU A 111 8.33 -7.27 -10.53
CA GLU A 111 8.42 -7.68 -11.94
C GLU A 111 7.54 -8.91 -12.20
N GLU A 112 7.75 -9.96 -11.40
CA GLU A 112 7.11 -11.26 -11.58
C GLU A 112 5.59 -11.23 -11.37
N TRP A 113 5.11 -10.50 -10.37
CA TRP A 113 3.72 -10.57 -9.93
C TRP A 113 2.90 -9.34 -10.24
N VAL A 114 3.49 -8.19 -10.56
CA VAL A 114 2.75 -6.94 -10.89
C VAL A 114 2.98 -6.54 -12.33
N THR A 115 4.24 -6.40 -12.76
CA THR A 115 4.58 -5.91 -14.10
C THR A 115 4.14 -6.91 -15.18
N SER A 116 4.40 -8.21 -14.97
CA SER A 116 3.96 -9.28 -15.86
C SER A 116 2.45 -9.30 -16.11
N GLN A 117 1.66 -8.81 -15.15
CA GLN A 117 0.21 -8.79 -15.27
C GLN A 117 -0.25 -7.76 -16.28
N LEU A 118 0.55 -6.75 -16.62
CA LEU A 118 0.22 -5.81 -17.68
C LEU A 118 0.17 -6.52 -19.05
N ASP A 119 1.13 -7.41 -19.31
CA ASP A 119 1.25 -8.12 -20.59
C ASP A 119 0.29 -9.31 -20.70
N VAL A 120 0.18 -10.13 -19.63
CA VAL A 120 -0.74 -11.28 -19.60
C VAL A 120 -2.20 -10.83 -19.64
N THR A 121 -2.48 -9.63 -19.14
CA THR A 121 -3.83 -9.05 -19.10
C THR A 121 -4.08 -8.11 -20.29
N THR A 122 -3.62 -8.49 -21.49
CA THR A 122 -4.09 -7.77 -22.69
C THR A 122 -5.61 -7.74 -22.71
N LYS A 123 -6.20 -6.62 -23.12
CA LYS A 123 -7.67 -6.50 -23.12
C LYS A 123 -8.34 -7.47 -24.07
N ARG A 124 -7.65 -7.90 -25.14
CA ARG A 124 -8.06 -9.04 -25.94
C ARG A 124 -8.27 -10.28 -25.06
N ALA A 125 -7.25 -10.66 -24.29
CA ALA A 125 -7.32 -11.82 -23.42
C ALA A 125 -8.45 -11.70 -22.38
N LEU A 126 -8.68 -10.51 -21.80
CA LEU A 126 -9.80 -10.29 -20.88
C LEU A 126 -11.17 -10.45 -21.55
N VAL A 127 -11.35 -9.85 -22.73
CA VAL A 127 -12.61 -9.92 -23.48
C VAL A 127 -12.88 -11.35 -23.94
N THR A 128 -11.89 -12.03 -24.51
CA THR A 128 -12.06 -13.39 -25.03
C THR A 128 -12.23 -14.44 -23.92
N SER A 129 -11.66 -14.21 -22.73
CA SER A 129 -11.83 -15.10 -21.57
C SER A 129 -13.07 -14.79 -20.73
N GLY A 130 -13.86 -13.76 -21.08
CA GLY A 130 -15.02 -13.33 -20.29
C GLY A 130 -14.65 -12.70 -18.94
N HIS A 131 -13.38 -12.35 -18.74
CA HIS A 131 -12.88 -11.72 -17.52
C HIS A 131 -12.91 -10.19 -17.59
N THR A 132 -14.05 -9.64 -17.98
CA THR A 132 -14.26 -8.19 -18.01
C THR A 132 -15.09 -7.73 -16.82
N PHE A 133 -15.16 -6.42 -16.62
CA PHE A 133 -16.18 -5.82 -15.76
C PHE A 133 -17.56 -6.02 -16.38
N ASN A 134 -18.58 -6.12 -15.53
CA ASN A 134 -19.94 -6.46 -15.97
C ASN A 134 -20.61 -5.28 -16.67
N ASN A 135 -20.35 -4.05 -16.21
CA ASN A 135 -20.96 -2.83 -16.76
C ASN A 135 -19.97 -2.00 -17.59
N PHE A 136 -18.66 -2.08 -17.31
CA PHE A 136 -17.61 -1.34 -18.01
C PHE A 136 -16.44 -2.23 -18.44
N PRO A 137 -16.65 -3.15 -19.42
CA PRO A 137 -15.70 -4.19 -19.78
C PRO A 137 -14.26 -3.74 -20.06
N CYS A 138 -14.11 -2.47 -20.45
CA CYS A 138 -12.87 -1.87 -20.92
C CYS A 138 -12.01 -1.20 -19.83
N ALA A 139 -12.38 -1.31 -18.54
CA ALA A 139 -11.83 -0.42 -17.52
C ALA A 139 -10.87 -1.07 -16.50
N PHE A 140 -10.16 -0.23 -15.72
CA PHE A 140 -9.28 -0.57 -14.58
C PHE A 140 -9.63 0.31 -13.38
N ALA A 141 -9.24 -0.02 -12.13
CA ALA A 141 -9.69 0.76 -10.97
C ALA A 141 -8.69 0.87 -9.76
N LYS A 142 -8.87 1.87 -8.87
CA LYS A 142 -7.90 2.38 -7.83
C LYS A 142 -8.48 2.63 -6.41
N HIS A 143 -7.65 2.55 -5.34
CA HIS A 143 -7.98 2.86 -3.91
C HIS A 143 -6.87 3.66 -3.16
N LYS A 144 -7.12 4.05 -1.89
CA LYS A 144 -6.23 4.78 -0.95
C LYS A 144 -5.97 4.04 0.39
N LEU A 145 -4.81 4.26 1.03
CA LEU A 145 -4.51 3.91 2.44
C LEU A 145 -3.86 5.10 3.20
N TYR A 146 -3.83 5.10 4.54
CA TYR A 146 -3.51 6.28 5.37
C TYR A 146 -2.07 6.32 5.92
N GLY A 147 -1.45 7.49 5.79
CA GLY A 147 -0.09 7.86 6.20
C GLY A 147 0.61 8.50 5.01
N PHE A 148 0.97 7.64 4.06
CA PHE A 148 1.38 7.99 2.71
C PHE A 148 0.30 7.62 1.70
N LYS A 149 0.26 8.34 0.58
CA LYS A 149 -0.70 8.10 -0.51
C LYS A 149 -0.05 7.27 -1.60
N VAL A 150 -0.62 6.12 -1.88
CA VAL A 150 -0.22 5.26 -2.98
C VAL A 150 -1.35 5.17 -4.00
N GLU A 151 -0.99 4.96 -5.25
CA GLU A 151 -1.90 4.59 -6.31
C GLU A 151 -1.60 3.18 -6.78
N VAL A 152 -2.62 2.33 -6.76
CA VAL A 152 -2.58 0.99 -7.34
C VAL A 152 -3.65 0.92 -8.42
N SER A 153 -3.28 0.43 -9.61
CA SER A 153 -4.20 0.13 -10.71
C SER A 153 -4.50 -1.36 -10.72
N VAL A 154 -5.77 -1.75 -10.70
CA VAL A 154 -6.23 -3.15 -10.64
C VAL A 154 -7.08 -3.47 -11.87
N ASN A 155 -6.85 -4.65 -12.45
CA ASN A 155 -7.59 -5.16 -13.60
C ASN A 155 -8.93 -5.83 -13.22
N PRO A 156 -9.80 -6.14 -14.20
CA PRO A 156 -11.09 -6.77 -13.92
C PRO A 156 -11.01 -8.20 -13.34
N ARG A 157 -9.84 -8.86 -13.44
CA ARG A 157 -9.53 -10.13 -12.76
C ARG A 157 -9.18 -9.94 -11.28
N GLY A 158 -8.96 -8.70 -10.85
CA GLY A 158 -8.58 -8.37 -9.48
C GLY A 158 -7.09 -8.40 -9.20
N LEU A 159 -6.25 -8.36 -10.24
CA LEU A 159 -4.79 -8.30 -10.12
C LEU A 159 -4.31 -6.86 -10.30
N ALA A 160 -3.42 -6.41 -9.42
CA ALA A 160 -2.72 -5.15 -9.58
C ALA A 160 -1.79 -5.21 -10.79
N ILE A 161 -1.83 -4.19 -11.64
CA ILE A 161 -0.98 -4.07 -12.83
C ILE A 161 0.03 -2.91 -12.73
N ASN A 162 -0.12 -2.08 -11.70
CA ASN A 162 0.82 -1.01 -11.36
C ASN A 162 0.58 -0.56 -9.93
N CYS A 163 1.66 -0.17 -9.25
CA CYS A 163 1.66 0.51 -7.97
C CYS A 163 2.78 1.55 -7.99
N ILE A 164 2.44 2.81 -7.74
CA ILE A 164 3.43 3.90 -7.69
C ILE A 164 4.12 3.97 -6.33
N ARG A 165 5.26 4.68 -6.32
CA ARG A 165 5.88 5.17 -5.09
C ARG A 165 4.95 6.10 -4.33
N HIS A 166 5.10 6.08 -3.02
CA HIS A 166 4.24 6.82 -2.13
C HIS A 166 4.42 8.34 -2.26
N ALA A 167 3.30 9.06 -2.13
CA ALA A 167 3.23 10.50 -2.04
C ALA A 167 2.90 10.92 -0.60
N ARG A 168 3.13 12.20 -0.29
CA ARG A 168 2.77 12.75 1.02
C ARG A 168 1.26 12.69 1.24
N GLY A 169 0.85 12.48 2.49
CA GLY A 169 -0.56 12.35 2.87
C GLY A 169 -1.44 13.57 2.52
N ASN A 170 -0.86 14.75 2.31
CA ASN A 170 -1.57 15.97 1.92
C ASN A 170 -1.67 16.17 0.40
N THR A 171 -0.96 15.40 -0.42
CA THR A 171 -1.02 15.50 -1.88
C THR A 171 -2.42 15.17 -2.38
N ALA A 172 -3.03 16.02 -3.20
CA ALA A 172 -4.37 15.74 -3.71
C ALA A 172 -4.35 14.46 -4.59
N ASP A 173 -5.40 13.65 -4.46
CA ASP A 173 -5.52 12.38 -5.17
C ASP A 173 -5.41 12.49 -6.69
N ILE A 174 -6.04 13.52 -7.24
CA ILE A 174 -5.99 13.83 -8.66
C ILE A 174 -4.57 14.19 -9.10
N THR A 175 -3.78 14.83 -8.23
CA THR A 175 -2.37 15.13 -8.48
C THR A 175 -1.54 13.86 -8.52
N VAL A 176 -1.77 12.93 -7.58
CA VAL A 176 -1.10 11.62 -7.60
C VAL A 176 -1.36 10.89 -8.92
N PHE A 177 -2.61 10.90 -9.39
CA PHE A 177 -2.98 10.29 -10.68
C PHE A 177 -2.32 10.98 -11.87
N ARG A 178 -2.33 12.32 -11.91
CA ARG A 178 -1.70 13.09 -12.99
C ARG A 178 -0.19 12.86 -13.05
N ASN A 179 0.48 12.71 -11.91
CA ASN A 179 1.91 12.40 -11.88
C ASN A 179 2.24 11.03 -12.50
N ASN A 180 1.27 10.11 -12.57
CA ASN A 180 1.42 8.78 -13.17
C ASN A 180 0.89 8.72 -14.62
N GLN A 181 0.80 9.87 -15.31
CA GLN A 181 0.20 9.99 -16.64
C GLN A 181 0.84 9.05 -17.68
N ALA A 182 2.16 8.88 -17.67
CA ALA A 182 2.87 8.04 -18.64
C ALA A 182 2.37 6.58 -18.62
N PHE A 183 2.29 5.99 -17.43
CA PHE A 183 1.71 4.64 -17.25
C PHE A 183 0.26 4.61 -17.72
N HIS A 184 -0.54 5.61 -17.33
CA HIS A 184 -1.96 5.65 -17.68
C HIS A 184 -2.21 5.75 -19.19
N GLN A 185 -1.40 6.54 -19.91
CA GLN A 185 -1.46 6.62 -21.36
C GLN A 185 -1.11 5.28 -22.00
N GLN A 186 -0.04 4.63 -21.53
CA GLN A 186 0.38 3.33 -22.03
C GLN A 186 -0.69 2.24 -21.78
N ALA A 187 -1.18 2.12 -20.54
CA ALA A 187 -2.12 1.07 -20.15
C ALA A 187 -3.53 1.25 -20.74
N ARG A 188 -3.90 2.48 -21.13
CA ARG A 188 -5.19 2.77 -21.78
C ARG A 188 -5.13 2.65 -23.30
N ARG A 189 -3.97 2.78 -23.95
CA ARG A 189 -3.88 2.72 -25.41
C ARG A 189 -4.40 1.37 -25.92
N LYS A 190 -5.32 1.40 -26.88
CA LYS A 190 -5.73 0.21 -27.64
C LYS A 190 -4.60 -0.20 -28.57
N ALA A 191 -4.26 -1.48 -28.55
CA ALA A 191 -3.46 -2.07 -29.63
C ALA A 191 -4.31 -2.07 -30.91
N GLU A 192 -3.67 -2.01 -32.08
CA GLU A 192 -4.36 -1.98 -33.38
C GLU A 192 -5.30 -3.18 -33.57
N GLU A 193 -4.84 -4.36 -33.15
CA GLU A 193 -5.63 -5.60 -33.15
C GLU A 193 -6.91 -5.52 -32.29
N ASN A 194 -6.96 -4.61 -31.33
CA ASN A 194 -8.05 -4.44 -30.39
C ASN A 194 -9.04 -3.33 -30.77
N GLN A 195 -8.76 -2.54 -31.82
CA GLN A 195 -9.66 -1.50 -32.29
C GLN A 195 -11.00 -2.06 -32.76
N ARG A 196 -11.01 -3.31 -33.24
CA ARG A 196 -12.22 -4.01 -33.70
C ARG A 196 -13.07 -4.58 -32.56
N LEU A 197 -12.58 -4.53 -31.31
CA LEU A 197 -13.37 -5.00 -30.18
C LEU A 197 -14.52 -4.02 -29.92
N PRO A 198 -15.76 -4.53 -29.77
CA PRO A 198 -16.91 -3.67 -29.54
C PRO A 198 -16.76 -2.91 -28.21
N ASP A 199 -16.80 -1.58 -28.29
CA ASP A 199 -16.60 -0.69 -27.16
C ASP A 199 -17.65 0.42 -27.16
N ASN A 200 -18.80 0.12 -26.54
CA ASN A 200 -19.90 1.06 -26.40
C ASN A 200 -19.85 1.82 -25.06
N GLY A 201 -18.68 1.86 -24.40
CA GLY A 201 -18.53 2.51 -23.11
C GLY A 201 -18.54 4.04 -23.21
N PRO A 202 -18.90 4.76 -22.13
CA PRO A 202 -18.87 6.23 -22.11
C PRO A 202 -17.55 6.82 -22.61
N LEU A 203 -17.63 8.02 -23.21
CA LEU A 203 -16.50 8.78 -23.76
C LEU A 203 -15.74 8.06 -24.90
N HIS A 204 -16.33 7.02 -25.51
CA HIS A 204 -15.70 6.34 -26.64
C HIS A 204 -15.55 7.24 -27.87
N SER A 205 -16.55 8.08 -28.17
CA SER A 205 -16.50 9.03 -29.30
C SER A 205 -15.30 9.96 -29.22
N ASP A 206 -14.99 10.41 -28.02
CA ASP A 206 -13.95 11.42 -27.77
C ASP A 206 -12.57 10.77 -27.64
N TYR A 207 -12.52 9.51 -27.21
CA TYR A 207 -11.29 8.73 -27.02
C TYR A 207 -11.43 7.33 -27.64
N PRO A 208 -11.52 7.20 -28.97
CA PRO A 208 -11.81 5.93 -29.65
C PRO A 208 -10.68 4.90 -29.48
N GLU A 209 -9.44 5.39 -29.44
CA GLU A 209 -8.21 4.62 -29.30
C GLU A 209 -7.81 4.34 -27.85
N GLU A 210 -8.57 4.85 -26.89
CA GLU A 210 -8.31 4.59 -25.48
C GLU A 210 -9.36 3.69 -24.89
N TRP A 211 -8.91 2.81 -24.02
CA TRP A 211 -9.75 2.13 -23.08
C TRP A 211 -10.06 2.98 -21.85
N ALA A 212 -11.16 2.70 -21.18
CA ALA A 212 -11.58 3.48 -20.01
C ALA A 212 -10.77 3.20 -18.72
N VAL A 213 -10.87 4.10 -17.75
CA VAL A 213 -10.44 3.89 -16.35
C VAL A 213 -11.62 4.19 -15.43
N LEU A 214 -11.95 3.29 -14.50
CA LEU A 214 -12.94 3.55 -13.46
C LEU A 214 -12.27 4.20 -12.25
N ALA A 215 -12.67 5.42 -11.93
CA ALA A 215 -12.13 6.16 -10.80
C ALA A 215 -13.18 6.41 -9.72
N ASP A 216 -12.69 6.78 -8.53
CA ASP A 216 -13.56 7.21 -7.45
C ASP A 216 -14.18 8.58 -7.72
N LYS A 217 -15.26 8.89 -7.00
CA LYS A 217 -15.95 10.18 -7.05
C LYS A 217 -15.05 11.37 -6.74
N GLY A 218 -13.92 11.15 -6.06
CA GLY A 218 -12.88 12.16 -5.80
C GLY A 218 -12.04 12.57 -7.01
N TYR A 219 -12.19 11.91 -8.16
CA TYR A 219 -11.43 12.14 -9.39
C TYR A 219 -12.22 12.87 -10.48
N GLN A 220 -13.34 13.49 -10.09
CA GLN A 220 -14.14 14.29 -11.00
C GLN A 220 -13.29 15.39 -11.67
N GLY A 221 -13.47 15.56 -12.98
CA GLY A 221 -12.69 16.49 -13.81
C GLY A 221 -11.48 15.85 -14.51
N LEU A 222 -11.23 14.55 -14.29
CA LEU A 222 -10.26 13.80 -15.10
C LEU A 222 -10.81 13.46 -16.49
N ASP A 223 -12.12 13.29 -16.61
CA ASP A 223 -12.86 13.02 -17.86
C ASP A 223 -12.61 14.07 -18.96
N ALA A 224 -12.24 15.29 -18.58
CA ALA A 224 -11.85 16.35 -19.52
C ALA A 224 -10.52 16.09 -20.26
N HIS A 225 -9.67 15.19 -19.78
CA HIS A 225 -8.32 14.96 -20.33
C HIS A 225 -7.98 13.48 -20.57
N LEU A 226 -8.86 12.57 -20.15
CA LEU A 226 -8.72 11.14 -20.38
C LEU A 226 -10.07 10.46 -20.37
N ARG A 227 -10.13 9.24 -20.91
CA ARG A 227 -11.31 8.37 -20.84
C ARG A 227 -11.57 7.82 -19.42
N CYS A 228 -11.92 8.72 -18.50
CA CYS A 228 -12.21 8.43 -17.11
C CYS A 228 -13.71 8.27 -16.88
N ILE A 229 -14.11 7.18 -16.23
CA ILE A 229 -15.49 6.95 -15.81
C ILE A 229 -15.52 7.00 -14.29
N HIS A 230 -16.25 7.95 -13.72
CA HIS A 230 -16.41 8.08 -12.27
C HIS A 230 -17.86 8.37 -11.91
N PRO A 231 -18.30 8.08 -10.67
CA PRO A 231 -19.64 8.43 -10.23
C PRO A 231 -19.88 9.94 -10.31
N LYS A 232 -21.09 10.36 -10.69
CA LYS A 232 -21.50 11.77 -10.70
C LYS A 232 -21.69 12.28 -9.27
N LYS A 233 -21.26 13.52 -9.02
CA LYS A 233 -21.42 14.22 -7.74
C LYS A 233 -22.53 15.24 -7.82
N GLY A 234 -23.46 15.18 -6.87
CA GLY A 234 -24.57 16.10 -6.74
C GLY A 234 -25.51 15.64 -5.65
N ASN A 235 -26.29 16.58 -5.11
CA ASN A 235 -27.34 16.31 -4.12
C ASN A 235 -28.69 16.00 -4.79
N GLN A 236 -28.82 16.29 -6.08
CA GLN A 236 -29.99 16.01 -6.89
C GLN A 236 -29.53 15.24 -8.13
N LEU A 237 -29.42 13.92 -7.99
CA LEU A 237 -29.15 13.03 -9.10
C LEU A 237 -30.49 12.52 -9.65
N ASN A 238 -30.62 12.48 -10.97
CA ASN A 238 -31.78 11.86 -11.58
C ASN A 238 -31.70 10.32 -11.46
N PRO A 239 -32.81 9.57 -11.68
CA PRO A 239 -32.82 8.13 -11.53
C PRO A 239 -31.80 7.37 -12.39
N GLU A 240 -31.50 7.86 -13.60
CA GLU A 240 -30.49 7.22 -14.48
C GLU A 240 -29.07 7.45 -13.97
N GLU A 241 -28.77 8.65 -13.47
CA GLU A 241 -27.47 8.95 -12.86
C GLU A 241 -27.23 8.11 -11.60
N VAL A 242 -28.28 7.85 -10.81
CA VAL A 242 -28.21 6.94 -9.66
C VAL A 242 -27.92 5.51 -10.13
N ARG A 243 -28.60 5.03 -11.17
CA ARG A 243 -28.33 3.70 -11.76
C ARG A 243 -26.91 3.60 -12.29
N GLN A 244 -26.43 4.60 -13.03
CA GLN A 244 -25.07 4.63 -13.56
C GLN A 244 -24.03 4.63 -12.44
N ASN A 245 -24.24 5.42 -11.37
CA ASN A 245 -23.38 5.39 -10.19
C ASN A 245 -23.35 4.02 -9.51
N GLY A 246 -24.50 3.32 -9.48
CA GLY A 246 -24.61 1.94 -9.00
C GLY A 246 -23.76 0.98 -9.84
N ARG A 247 -23.87 1.04 -11.17
CA ARG A 247 -23.05 0.25 -12.10
C ARG A 247 -21.55 0.49 -11.92
N ILE A 248 -21.15 1.77 -11.80
CA ILE A 248 -19.73 2.14 -11.62
C ILE A 248 -19.20 1.61 -10.29
N SER A 249 -19.96 1.78 -9.21
CA SER A 249 -19.58 1.27 -7.88
C SER A 249 -19.49 -0.26 -7.87
N SER A 250 -20.45 -0.94 -8.52
CA SER A 250 -20.49 -2.40 -8.62
C SER A 250 -19.25 -2.95 -9.32
N ASP A 251 -18.79 -2.35 -10.41
CA ASP A 251 -17.58 -2.83 -11.11
C ASP A 251 -16.31 -2.46 -10.34
N ARG A 252 -16.26 -1.27 -9.74
CA ARG A 252 -15.12 -0.83 -8.92
C ARG A 252 -14.93 -1.65 -7.64
N VAL A 253 -15.93 -2.43 -7.21
CA VAL A 253 -15.84 -3.28 -6.02
C VAL A 253 -14.65 -4.24 -6.06
N ILE A 254 -14.16 -4.63 -7.24
CA ILE A 254 -12.97 -5.51 -7.35
C ILE A 254 -11.73 -4.91 -6.68
N VAL A 255 -11.60 -3.58 -6.76
CA VAL A 255 -10.47 -2.86 -6.19
C VAL A 255 -10.59 -2.81 -4.69
N GLU A 256 -11.78 -2.52 -4.23
CA GLU A 256 -12.12 -2.55 -2.82
C GLU A 256 -11.82 -3.94 -2.23
N ASN A 257 -12.18 -5.00 -2.95
CA ASN A 257 -11.81 -6.37 -2.58
C ASN A 257 -10.30 -6.63 -2.59
N PHE A 258 -9.55 -6.06 -3.55
CA PHE A 258 -8.09 -6.18 -3.60
C PHE A 258 -7.42 -5.52 -2.39
N PHE A 259 -7.84 -4.30 -2.05
CA PHE A 259 -7.36 -3.61 -0.84
C PHE A 259 -7.92 -4.22 0.44
N GLY A 260 -9.08 -4.89 0.39
CA GLY A 260 -9.55 -5.75 1.47
C GLY A 260 -8.60 -6.92 1.69
N ARG A 261 -8.17 -7.57 0.61
CA ARG A 261 -7.22 -8.68 0.64
C ARG A 261 -5.85 -8.25 1.17
N ILE A 262 -5.29 -7.12 0.70
CA ILE A 262 -3.99 -6.63 1.17
C ILE A 262 -4.01 -6.40 2.68
N CYS A 263 -5.07 -5.78 3.23
CA CYS A 263 -5.20 -5.53 4.66
C CYS A 263 -5.57 -6.80 5.47
N GLY A 264 -6.26 -7.75 4.86
CA GLY A 264 -6.57 -9.04 5.50
C GLY A 264 -5.36 -9.95 5.61
N LEU A 265 -4.48 -9.93 4.60
CA LEU A 265 -3.25 -10.72 4.59
C LEU A 265 -2.13 -10.05 5.38
N TRP A 266 -1.89 -8.75 5.14
CA TRP A 266 -0.68 -8.08 5.60
C TRP A 266 -1.02 -7.08 6.70
N ARG A 267 -0.68 -7.45 7.93
CA ARG A 267 -0.88 -6.57 9.09
C ARG A 267 -0.12 -5.26 8.95
N VAL A 268 1.05 -5.28 8.31
CA VAL A 268 1.85 -4.09 8.00
C VAL A 268 1.11 -3.07 7.12
N CYS A 269 0.14 -3.52 6.31
CA CYS A 269 -0.74 -2.65 5.51
C CYS A 269 -2.05 -2.28 6.24
N ALA A 270 -2.47 -3.07 7.23
CA ALA A 270 -3.73 -2.87 7.95
C ALA A 270 -3.62 -1.88 9.11
N GLU A 271 -2.45 -1.81 9.76
CA GLU A 271 -2.20 -0.96 10.92
C GLU A 271 -1.39 0.29 10.57
N LYS A 272 -1.24 1.20 11.53
CA LYS A 272 -0.35 2.36 11.39
C LYS A 272 1.07 1.86 11.13
N PHE A 273 1.61 2.22 9.96
CA PHE A 273 3.00 1.93 9.59
C PHE A 273 3.97 2.52 10.62
N ARG A 274 4.93 1.71 11.07
CA ARG A 274 5.88 2.07 12.14
C ARG A 274 7.34 2.00 11.71
N TRP A 275 7.59 1.54 10.49
CA TRP A 275 8.94 1.36 9.99
C TRP A 275 9.43 2.66 9.37
N SER A 276 10.72 2.71 9.02
CA SER A 276 11.31 3.83 8.29
C SER A 276 10.57 4.05 6.97
N GLU A 277 10.35 5.33 6.64
CA GLU A 277 9.80 5.77 5.34
C GLU A 277 10.60 5.22 4.16
N ALA A 278 11.91 5.03 4.31
CA ALA A 278 12.78 4.48 3.27
C ALA A 278 12.36 3.08 2.80
N PHE A 279 11.77 2.27 3.68
CA PHE A 279 11.29 0.92 3.35
C PHE A 279 9.81 0.88 2.95
N TYR A 280 9.09 2.00 3.00
CA TYR A 280 7.65 2.00 2.79
C TYR A 280 7.28 1.48 1.40
N ASP A 281 7.93 2.02 0.36
CA ASP A 281 7.66 1.64 -1.03
C ASP A 281 7.94 0.14 -1.23
N ASP A 282 9.08 -0.34 -0.76
CA ASP A 282 9.50 -1.72 -0.94
C ASP A 282 8.56 -2.71 -0.24
N ILE A 283 8.22 -2.43 1.03
CA ILE A 283 7.29 -3.26 1.80
C ILE A 283 5.92 -3.26 1.13
N PHE A 284 5.42 -2.09 0.71
CA PHE A 284 4.12 -2.01 0.07
C PHE A 284 4.10 -2.73 -1.29
N HIS A 285 5.16 -2.61 -2.08
CA HIS A 285 5.35 -3.33 -3.34
C HIS A 285 5.40 -4.84 -3.14
N ILE A 286 6.12 -5.34 -2.12
CA ILE A 286 6.09 -6.76 -1.77
C ILE A 286 4.66 -7.18 -1.39
N CYS A 287 3.95 -6.42 -0.55
CA CYS A 287 2.57 -6.73 -0.17
C CYS A 287 1.62 -6.77 -1.38
N VAL A 288 1.74 -5.84 -2.33
CA VAL A 288 0.96 -5.86 -3.58
C VAL A 288 1.29 -7.11 -4.41
N SER A 289 2.57 -7.42 -4.58
CA SER A 289 3.06 -8.58 -5.35
C SER A 289 2.57 -9.90 -4.77
N LEU A 290 2.72 -10.08 -3.46
CA LEU A 290 2.25 -11.28 -2.76
C LEU A 290 0.71 -11.37 -2.74
N THR A 291 0.01 -10.23 -2.72
CA THR A 291 -1.46 -10.21 -2.86
C THR A 291 -1.88 -10.67 -4.25
N ASN A 292 -1.19 -10.25 -5.32
CA ASN A 292 -1.45 -10.73 -6.66
C ASN A 292 -1.28 -12.24 -6.75
N TYR A 293 -0.17 -12.78 -6.25
CA TYR A 293 0.02 -14.24 -6.17
C TYR A 293 -1.14 -14.92 -5.43
N HIS A 294 -1.50 -14.43 -4.25
CA HIS A 294 -2.64 -14.97 -3.49
C HIS A 294 -3.95 -14.91 -4.29
N VAL A 295 -4.21 -13.83 -5.05
CA VAL A 295 -5.42 -13.71 -5.88
C VAL A 295 -5.44 -14.72 -7.03
N THR A 296 -4.28 -15.11 -7.57
CA THR A 296 -4.22 -16.18 -8.58
C THR A 296 -4.66 -17.53 -8.04
N LEU A 297 -4.45 -17.79 -6.75
CA LEU A 297 -4.86 -19.02 -6.06
C LEU A 297 -6.29 -18.92 -5.51
N HIS A 298 -6.67 -17.72 -5.06
CA HIS A 298 -7.94 -17.43 -4.39
C HIS A 298 -8.60 -16.19 -4.99
N PRO A 299 -9.34 -16.34 -6.11
CA PRO A 299 -9.98 -15.24 -6.82
C PRO A 299 -10.88 -14.38 -5.93
N LEU A 300 -10.96 -13.08 -6.24
CA LEU A 300 -11.65 -12.10 -5.40
C LEU A 300 -13.20 -12.13 -5.47
N ARG A 301 -13.82 -13.01 -6.28
CA ARG A 301 -15.28 -12.99 -6.50
C ARG A 301 -16.05 -13.89 -5.50
N GLU A 302 -17.10 -13.28 -4.93
CA GLU A 302 -18.17 -13.72 -4.03
C GLU A 302 -17.89 -14.26 -2.60
N GLN A 303 -16.86 -15.07 -2.34
CA GLN A 303 -16.75 -15.70 -0.99
C GLN A 303 -16.07 -14.84 0.09
N ASN A 304 -15.52 -13.67 -0.25
CA ASN A 304 -14.66 -12.87 0.67
C ASN A 304 -15.25 -11.51 1.09
N GLY A 305 -16.47 -11.18 0.66
CA GLY A 305 -17.09 -9.86 0.92
C GLY A 305 -17.44 -9.57 2.39
N THR A 306 -17.35 -10.54 3.29
CA THR A 306 -17.63 -10.39 4.73
C THR A 306 -16.47 -9.75 5.49
N CYS A 307 -15.23 -10.18 5.23
CA CYS A 307 -14.04 -9.62 5.89
C CYS A 307 -13.82 -8.14 5.50
N TYR A 308 -14.07 -7.78 4.24
CA TYR A 308 -13.97 -6.40 3.77
C TYR A 308 -15.04 -5.49 4.37
N ARG A 309 -16.31 -5.92 4.46
CA ARG A 309 -17.37 -5.16 5.12
C ARG A 309 -17.01 -4.84 6.57
N GLN A 310 -16.41 -5.78 7.29
CA GLN A 310 -15.94 -5.56 8.65
C GLN A 310 -14.77 -4.56 8.72
N TYR A 311 -13.80 -4.65 7.82
CA TYR A 311 -12.68 -3.70 7.73
C TYR A 311 -13.10 -2.28 7.32
N GLN A 312 -13.96 -2.15 6.30
CA GLN A 312 -14.52 -0.84 5.89
C GLN A 312 -15.34 -0.21 7.00
N ASN A 313 -16.21 -0.97 7.67
CA ASN A 313 -16.98 -0.46 8.80
C ASN A 313 -16.05 0.04 9.92
N ARG A 314 -14.94 -0.67 10.16
CA ARG A 314 -13.91 -0.23 11.12
C ARG A 314 -13.21 1.05 10.66
N LEU A 315 -12.84 1.18 9.38
CA LEU A 315 -12.22 2.41 8.85
C LEU A 315 -13.17 3.61 8.87
N LEU A 316 -14.44 3.40 8.53
CA LEU A 316 -15.49 4.42 8.61
C LEU A 316 -15.71 4.86 10.06
N ALA A 317 -15.75 3.91 11.01
CA ALA A 317 -15.85 4.21 12.44
C ALA A 317 -14.63 4.99 12.96
N ILE A 318 -13.42 4.60 12.57
CA ILE A 318 -12.19 5.33 12.91
C ILE A 318 -12.21 6.75 12.29
N GLY A 319 -12.65 6.88 11.04
CA GLY A 319 -12.81 8.17 10.36
C GLY A 319 -13.82 9.08 11.04
N ALA A 320 -14.96 8.54 11.46
CA ALA A 320 -15.99 9.24 12.22
C ALA A 320 -15.46 9.70 13.58
N GLU A 321 -14.73 8.85 14.29
CA GLU A 321 -14.14 9.17 15.58
C GLU A 321 -13.04 10.25 15.45
N MET A 322 -12.21 10.19 14.42
CA MET A 322 -11.25 11.26 14.12
C MET A 322 -11.93 12.59 13.81
N LYS A 323 -13.06 12.58 13.08
CA LYS A 323 -13.84 13.78 12.78
C LYS A 323 -14.47 14.36 14.04
N LYS A 324 -15.01 13.49 14.92
CA LYS A 324 -15.55 13.86 16.24
C LYS A 324 -14.48 14.48 17.13
N ARG A 325 -13.29 13.86 17.22
CA ARG A 325 -12.16 14.38 17.99
C ARG A 325 -11.64 15.72 17.46
N ARG A 326 -11.60 15.92 16.15
CA ARG A 326 -11.27 17.22 15.54
C ARG A 326 -12.28 18.30 15.91
N ARG A 327 -13.59 17.98 15.88
CA ARG A 327 -14.65 18.91 16.28
C ARG A 327 -14.52 19.31 17.75
N LEU A 328 -14.36 18.32 18.65
CA LEU A 328 -14.17 18.56 20.08
C LEU A 328 -12.93 19.41 20.39
N ASN A 329 -11.81 19.14 19.70
CA ASN A 329 -10.60 19.94 19.86
C ASN A 329 -10.78 21.38 19.36
N GLN A 330 -11.50 21.59 18.25
CA GLN A 330 -11.83 22.93 17.75
C GLN A 330 -12.77 23.67 18.70
N GLU A 331 -13.78 22.99 19.25
CA GLU A 331 -14.69 23.55 20.25
C GLU A 331 -13.94 23.94 21.53
N ARG A 332 -13.04 23.06 22.01
CA ARG A 332 -12.19 23.33 23.17
C ARG A 332 -11.23 24.50 22.91
N TYR A 333 -10.64 24.58 21.71
CA TYR A 333 -9.79 25.69 21.32
C TYR A 333 -10.58 27.02 21.29
N ARG A 334 -11.77 27.04 20.67
CA ARG A 334 -12.65 28.22 20.65
C ARG A 334 -13.12 28.62 22.03
N ARG A 335 -13.44 27.65 22.90
CA ARG A 335 -13.81 27.91 24.30
C ARG A 335 -12.65 28.52 25.07
N ASN A 336 -11.46 27.96 24.94
CA ASN A 336 -10.27 28.50 25.60
C ASN A 336 -9.88 29.88 25.05
N GLN A 337 -10.09 30.14 23.77
CA GLN A 337 -9.90 31.47 23.18
C GLN A 337 -10.91 32.48 23.76
N ARG A 338 -12.19 32.10 23.90
CA ARG A 338 -13.21 32.95 24.54
C ARG A 338 -12.87 33.25 26.00
N LEU A 339 -12.45 32.24 26.77
CA LEU A 339 -12.03 32.43 28.17
C LEU A 339 -10.82 33.34 28.27
N ARG A 340 -9.84 33.23 27.36
CA ARG A 340 -8.68 34.15 27.33
C ARG A 340 -9.08 35.59 27.00
N HIS A 341 -10.04 35.79 26.10
CA HIS A 341 -10.59 37.13 25.84
C HIS A 341 -11.43 37.66 27.00
N GLN A 342 -12.15 36.80 27.70
CA GLN A 342 -12.96 37.18 28.86
C GLN A 342 -12.07 37.58 30.04
N MET A 343 -11.01 36.81 30.31
CA MET A 343 -10.01 37.15 31.32
C MET A 343 -9.18 38.40 30.98
N GLN A 344 -9.05 38.77 29.69
CA GLN A 344 -8.41 40.03 29.28
C GLN A 344 -9.31 41.26 29.48
N LEU A 345 -10.63 41.08 29.60
CA LEU A 345 -11.58 42.17 29.85
C LEU A 345 -11.80 42.44 31.34
N ASP A 346 -11.54 41.45 32.20
CA ASP A 346 -11.67 41.57 33.67
C ASP A 346 -10.44 42.22 34.35
N ASP A 347 -9.33 42.42 33.63
CA ASP A 347 -8.05 42.93 34.16
C ASP A 347 -7.76 44.42 33.81
N HIS A 348 -8.77 45.19 33.44
CA HIS A 348 -8.61 46.65 33.32
C HIS A 348 -9.01 47.37 34.62
N PRO A 349 -8.06 47.94 35.38
CA PRO A 349 -8.36 48.71 36.58
C PRO A 349 -8.97 50.05 36.18
N VAL A 350 -10.15 50.35 36.74
CA VAL A 350 -10.73 51.69 36.75
C VAL A 350 -9.98 52.49 37.83
N HIS A 351 -8.94 53.22 37.45
CA HIS A 351 -8.49 54.44 38.15
C HIS A 351 -9.30 55.61 37.56
N SER A 352 -9.75 56.66 38.25
CA SER A 352 -9.65 57.21 39.62
C SER A 352 -10.79 58.28 39.71
N ASP A 353 -11.37 58.68 40.85
CA ASP A 353 -10.85 59.66 41.81
C ASP A 353 -11.82 59.78 43.01
N PHE A 354 -11.35 59.58 44.25
CA PHE A 354 -11.58 60.50 45.38
C PHE A 354 -10.72 60.10 46.60
N GLU A 355 -10.19 61.11 47.27
CA GLU A 355 -9.16 61.08 48.33
C GLU A 355 -9.63 60.61 49.72
N ILE A 356 -8.61 60.51 50.61
CA ILE A 356 -8.59 60.45 52.09
C ILE A 356 -8.48 59.01 52.63
N GLY A 357 -7.45 58.57 53.36
CA GLY A 357 -6.28 59.19 53.96
C GLY A 357 -5.77 58.27 55.08
N SER A 358 -4.46 58.33 55.40
CA SER A 358 -3.75 57.72 56.57
C SER A 358 -3.81 56.18 56.67
N ASP A 359 -2.81 55.43 57.10
CA ASP A 359 -1.54 55.67 57.80
C ASP A 359 -0.78 54.32 57.78
N LEU A 360 0.57 54.35 57.78
CA LEU A 360 1.49 53.39 58.46
C LEU A 360 1.41 51.89 58.06
N SER A 361 2.46 51.09 57.95
CA SER A 361 3.89 51.15 58.24
C SER A 361 4.43 49.74 57.91
N GLU A 362 5.68 49.65 57.43
CA GLU A 362 6.61 48.50 57.66
C GLU A 362 6.22 47.12 57.07
N ALA A 363 7.09 46.26 56.55
CA ALA A 363 8.52 46.24 56.37
C ALA A 363 8.86 45.10 55.37
N GLU A 364 9.99 45.29 54.69
CA GLU A 364 11.02 44.30 54.37
C GLU A 364 10.73 43.03 53.55
N SER A 365 11.31 43.05 52.34
CA SER A 365 12.27 42.05 51.82
C SER A 365 11.71 40.65 51.48
N ASP A 366 12.09 40.00 50.38
CA ASP A 366 13.46 39.85 49.93
C ASP A 366 13.51 39.44 48.46
N THR A 367 14.59 39.84 47.81
CA THR A 367 14.88 39.59 46.40
C THR A 367 15.69 38.32 46.28
N THR A 368 15.35 37.34 45.43
CA THR A 368 16.39 36.47 44.86
C THR A 368 16.05 35.96 43.46
N GLN A 369 16.96 36.28 42.55
CA GLN A 369 17.10 35.89 41.16
C GLN A 369 17.34 34.37 40.99
N MET A 370 16.90 33.82 39.87
CA MET A 370 17.43 32.55 39.33
C MET A 370 18.41 32.86 38.19
N PRO A 371 19.62 32.27 38.18
CA PRO A 371 20.59 32.45 37.11
C PRO A 371 20.29 31.56 35.90
N ARG A 372 20.96 31.90 34.80
CA ARG A 372 20.81 31.42 33.42
C ARG A 372 20.93 29.91 33.22
#